data_AF-A0A7C3DU77-F1
#
_entry.id   AF-A0A7C3DU77-F1
#
_cell.length_a   1.000
_cell.length_b   1.000
_cell.length_c   1.000
_cell.angle_alpha   90.00
_cell.angle_beta   90.00
_cell.angle_gamma   90.00
#
_symmetry.space_group_name_H-M   'P 1'
#
loop_
_entity.id
_entity.type
_entity.pdbx_description
1 polymer ?
#
loop_
_entity_poly.entity_id
_entity_poly.type
_entity_poly.pdbx_seq_one_letter_code
_entity_poly.pdbx_strand_id
1 'polypeptide(L)'
;MIGLKLIQENPELVISRLAVKNFDAAVIINEIKTLDETRRETQHKLDGLQNEMNTLSREIGNLFKSGQKEKAEEYKQQTVVIKEEIQKLTQKLEQMLSGRKS
;
A
#
# COMPACT_ATOMS: atom_id res chain seq x y z
N MET A 1 -13.58 -21.26 8.66
CA MET A 1 -13.35 -20.11 7.77
C MET A 1 -12.94 -20.63 6.41
N ILE A 2 -13.67 -20.30 5.34
CA ILE A 2 -13.17 -20.51 3.97
C ILE A 2 -11.99 -19.55 3.81
N GLY A 3 -10.80 -20.10 3.63
CA GLY A 3 -9.60 -19.28 3.47
C GLY A 3 -9.70 -18.45 2.20
N LEU A 4 -9.43 -17.15 2.29
CA LEU A 4 -9.29 -16.26 1.12
C LEU A 4 -8.34 -16.86 0.06
N LYS A 5 -7.36 -17.67 0.50
CA LYS A 5 -6.48 -18.50 -0.35
C LYS A 5 -7.24 -19.44 -1.28
N LEU A 6 -8.31 -20.09 -0.81
CA LEU A 6 -9.07 -21.04 -1.62
C LEU A 6 -9.83 -20.36 -2.75
N ILE A 7 -10.19 -19.08 -2.57
CA ILE A 7 -10.81 -18.21 -3.57
C ILE A 7 -9.80 -17.78 -4.64
N GLN A 8 -8.55 -17.54 -4.23
CA GLN A 8 -7.46 -17.18 -5.15
C GLN A 8 -6.85 -18.40 -5.87
N GLU A 9 -6.75 -19.55 -5.20
CA GLU A 9 -6.14 -20.77 -5.76
C GLU A 9 -7.09 -21.53 -6.70
N ASN A 10 -8.40 -21.52 -6.44
CA ASN A 10 -9.39 -22.23 -7.28
C ASN A 10 -10.69 -21.43 -7.43
N PRO A 11 -10.66 -20.28 -8.12
CA PRO A 11 -11.82 -19.40 -8.30
C PRO A 11 -13.00 -20.12 -8.96
N GLU A 12 -12.75 -21.00 -9.95
CA GLU A 12 -13.81 -21.76 -10.65
C GLU A 12 -14.57 -22.72 -9.73
N LEU A 13 -13.88 -23.33 -8.77
CA LEU A 13 -14.47 -24.28 -7.82
C LEU A 13 -15.33 -23.54 -6.79
N VAL A 14 -14.92 -22.34 -6.41
CA VAL A 14 -15.67 -21.44 -5.53
C VAL A 14 -16.90 -20.89 -6.24
N ILE A 15 -16.76 -20.45 -7.50
CA ILE A 15 -17.87 -19.99 -8.34
C ILE A 15 -18.91 -21.10 -8.53
N SER A 16 -18.49 -22.32 -8.90
CA SER A 16 -19.42 -23.45 -9.05
C SER A 16 -20.14 -23.80 -7.75
N ARG A 17 -19.46 -23.78 -6.60
CA ARG A 17 -20.10 -24.09 -5.31
C ARG A 17 -21.03 -22.99 -4.81
N LEU A 18 -20.73 -21.72 -5.11
CA LEU A 18 -21.54 -20.58 -4.71
C LEU A 18 -22.71 -20.33 -5.68
N ALA A 19 -22.56 -20.67 -6.96
CA ALA A 19 -23.64 -20.65 -7.95
C ALA A 19 -24.79 -21.60 -7.56
N VAL A 20 -24.48 -22.77 -6.97
CA VAL A 20 -25.49 -23.71 -6.45
C VAL A 20 -26.33 -23.08 -5.31
N LYS A 21 -25.85 -22.02 -4.66
CA LYS A 21 -26.56 -21.26 -3.62
C LYS A 21 -27.17 -19.94 -4.12
N ASN A 22 -27.24 -19.69 -5.43
CA ASN A 22 -27.64 -18.38 -6.00
C ASN A 22 -26.77 -17.22 -5.49
N PHE A 23 -25.49 -17.48 -5.20
CA PHE A 23 -24.58 -16.50 -4.65
C PHE A 23 -23.60 -16.05 -5.72
N ASP A 24 -23.58 -14.74 -6.00
CA ASP A 24 -22.83 -14.16 -7.12
C ASP A 24 -21.34 -13.99 -6.76
N ALA A 25 -20.63 -15.12 -6.72
CA ALA A 25 -19.22 -15.19 -6.34
C ALA A 25 -18.30 -14.37 -7.26
N ALA A 26 -18.72 -14.15 -8.51
CA ALA A 26 -17.96 -13.36 -9.48
C ALA A 26 -17.77 -11.91 -9.01
N VAL A 27 -18.79 -11.32 -8.39
CA VAL A 27 -18.73 -9.94 -7.86
C VAL A 27 -17.73 -9.88 -6.70
N ILE A 28 -17.82 -10.83 -5.77
CA ILE A 28 -16.95 -10.90 -4.59
C ILE A 28 -15.48 -11.14 -4.99
N ILE A 29 -15.22 -12.01 -5.97
CA ILE A 29 -13.86 -12.27 -6.46
C ILE A 29 -13.27 -11.01 -7.09
N ASN A 30 -14.04 -10.31 -7.93
CA ASN A 30 -13.59 -9.05 -8.51
C ASN A 30 -13.34 -7.99 -7.42
N GLU A 31 -14.22 -7.87 -6.44
CA GLU A 31 -14.08 -6.93 -5.33
C GLU A 31 -12.83 -7.23 -4.47
N ILE A 32 -12.58 -8.51 -4.16
CA ILE A 32 -11.35 -8.95 -3.49
C ILE A 32 -10.12 -8.63 -4.32
N LYS A 33 -10.17 -8.85 -5.64
CA LYS A 33 -9.05 -8.58 -6.54
C LYS A 33 -8.74 -7.09 -6.60
N THR A 34 -9.74 -6.23 -6.77
CA THR A 34 -9.59 -4.77 -6.76
C THR A 34 -9.09 -4.26 -5.41
N LEU A 35 -9.57 -4.83 -4.30
CA LEU A 35 -9.07 -4.53 -2.96
C LEU A 35 -7.61 -4.93 -2.78
N ASP A 36 -7.19 -6.12 -3.25
CA ASP A 36 -5.78 -6.54 -3.16
C ASP A 36 -4.88 -5.72 -4.07
N GLU A 37 -5.33 -5.35 -5.27
CA GLU A 37 -4.62 -4.42 -6.16
C GLU A 37 -4.42 -3.05 -5.50
N THR A 38 -5.51 -2.44 -5.00
CA THR A 38 -5.45 -1.14 -4.30
C THR A 38 -4.51 -1.19 -3.09
N ARG A 39 -4.56 -2.29 -2.34
CA ARG A 39 -3.65 -2.53 -1.22
C ARG A 39 -2.21 -2.62 -1.69
N ARG A 40 -1.90 -3.44 -2.70
CA ARG A 40 -0.55 -3.60 -3.25
C ARG A 40 -0.01 -2.28 -3.77
N GLU A 41 -0.82 -1.50 -4.48
CA GLU A 41 -0.43 -0.16 -4.93
C GLU A 41 -0.13 0.78 -3.76
N THR A 42 -0.97 0.78 -2.73
CA THR A 42 -0.75 1.62 -1.54
C THR A 42 0.52 1.21 -0.82
N GLN A 43 0.76 -0.09 -0.68
CA GLN A 43 1.97 -0.65 -0.10
C GLN A 43 3.21 -0.28 -0.92
N HIS A 44 3.15 -0.44 -2.25
CA HIS A 44 4.24 -0.09 -3.15
C HIS A 44 4.58 1.41 -3.12
N LYS A 45 3.56 2.28 -3.04
CA LYS A 45 3.76 3.73 -2.86
C LYS A 45 4.45 4.03 -1.54
N LEU A 46 4.05 3.37 -0.46
CA LEU A 46 4.62 3.53 0.87
C LEU A 46 6.11 3.11 0.90
N ASP A 47 6.43 1.96 0.31
CA ASP A 47 7.82 1.48 0.16
C ASP A 47 8.66 2.44 -0.70
N GLY A 48 8.08 2.96 -1.79
CA GLY A 48 8.70 3.97 -2.65
C GLY A 48 9.07 5.25 -1.89
N LEU A 49 8.11 5.81 -1.14
CA LEU A 49 8.31 7.01 -0.33
C LEU A 49 9.32 6.79 0.81
N GLN A 50 9.32 5.62 1.44
CA GLN A 50 10.33 5.29 2.45
C GLN A 50 11.75 5.24 1.84
N ASN A 51 11.87 4.69 0.63
CA ASN A 51 13.15 4.68 -0.07
C ASN A 51 13.59 6.09 -0.48
N GLU A 52 12.65 6.91 -0.95
CA GLU A 52 12.89 8.32 -1.27
C GLU A 52 13.35 9.11 -0.02
N MET A 53 12.69 8.92 1.12
CA MET A 53 13.09 9.51 2.41
C MET A 53 14.52 9.12 2.82
N ASN A 54 14.89 7.85 2.64
CA ASN A 54 16.25 7.38 2.93
C ASN A 54 17.29 7.98 1.96
N THR A 55 16.91 8.14 0.70
CA THR A 55 17.75 8.75 -0.33
C THR A 55 17.97 10.22 -0.03
N LEU A 56 16.90 10.97 0.24
CA LEU A 56 16.94 12.37 0.67
C LEU A 56 17.79 12.55 1.92
N SER A 57 17.66 11.68 2.91
CA SER A 57 18.48 11.75 4.13
C SER A 57 19.99 11.66 3.82
N ARG A 58 20.39 10.83 2.85
CA ARG A 58 21.78 10.74 2.39
C ARG A 58 22.19 11.98 1.60
N GLU A 59 21.33 12.47 0.71
CA GLU A 59 21.59 13.69 -0.08
C GLU A 59 21.74 14.91 0.80
N ILE A 60 20.88 15.09 1.80
CA ILE A 60 20.98 16.16 2.80
C ILE A 60 22.35 16.11 3.48
N GLY A 61 22.77 14.93 3.95
CA GLY A 61 24.09 14.76 4.56
C GLY A 61 25.26 15.13 3.62
N ASN A 62 25.14 14.80 2.34
CA ASN A 62 26.13 15.19 1.33
C ASN A 62 26.11 16.70 1.04
N LEU A 63 24.94 17.32 0.96
CA LEU A 63 24.79 18.76 0.70
C LEU A 63 25.32 19.61 1.86
N PHE A 64 25.12 19.16 3.10
CA PHE A 64 25.74 19.77 4.27
C PHE A 64 27.27 19.70 4.21
N LYS A 65 27.84 18.58 3.75
CA LYS A 65 29.29 18.45 3.52
C LYS A 65 29.78 19.34 2.38
N SER A 66 28.98 19.50 1.32
CA SER A 66 29.28 20.37 0.18
C SER A 66 29.01 21.86 0.44
N GLY A 67 28.55 22.25 1.64
CA GLY A 67 28.26 23.64 2.01
C GLY A 67 26.97 24.23 1.40
N GLN A 68 26.17 23.43 0.68
CA GLN A 68 24.93 23.85 0.02
C GLN A 68 23.75 23.81 1.00
N LYS A 69 23.75 24.72 1.99
CA LYS A 69 22.73 24.77 3.06
C LYS A 69 21.31 25.00 2.53
N GLU A 70 21.14 25.86 1.52
CA GLU A 70 19.81 26.17 0.95
C GLU A 70 19.13 24.93 0.35
N LYS A 71 19.85 24.16 -0.46
CA LYS A 71 19.33 22.90 -1.01
C LYS A 71 19.08 21.87 0.09
N ALA A 72 19.96 21.80 1.09
CA ALA A 72 19.77 20.88 2.21
C ALA A 72 18.48 21.18 3.00
N GLU A 73 18.16 22.46 3.21
CA GLU A 73 16.92 22.88 3.87
C GLU A 73 15.68 22.58 3.00
N GLU A 74 15.78 22.73 1.67
CA GLU A 74 14.72 22.36 0.72
C GLU A 74 14.43 20.85 0.76
N TYR A 75 15.46 20.00 0.67
CA TYR A 75 15.27 18.56 0.78
C TYR A 75 14.77 18.11 2.15
N LYS A 76 15.13 18.85 3.21
CA LYS A 76 14.62 18.61 4.56
C LYS A 76 13.14 18.95 4.66
N GLN A 77 12.66 19.99 3.98
CA GLN A 77 11.22 20.25 3.83
C GLN A 77 10.53 19.12 3.04
N GLN A 78 11.10 18.68 1.92
CA GLN A 78 10.56 17.54 1.17
C GLN A 78 10.48 16.26 2.03
N THR A 79 11.48 16.02 2.87
CA THR A 79 11.50 14.89 3.80
C THR A 79 10.33 14.95 4.80
N VAL A 80 9.96 16.14 5.27
CA VAL A 80 8.78 16.32 6.15
C VAL A 80 7.49 15.97 5.41
N VAL A 81 7.32 16.47 4.18
CA VAL A 81 6.14 16.18 3.34
C VAL A 81 6.02 14.68 3.08
N ILE A 82 7.12 14.04 2.67
CA ILE A 82 7.16 12.59 2.42
C ILE A 82 6.82 11.81 3.70
N LYS A 83 7.31 12.25 4.86
CA LYS A 83 7.01 11.59 6.13
C LYS A 83 5.52 11.69 6.50
N GLU A 84 4.89 12.84 6.27
CA GLU A 84 3.44 13.00 6.43
C GLU A 84 2.67 12.11 5.45
N GLU A 85 3.14 12.00 4.21
CA GLU A 85 2.50 11.18 3.18
C GLU A 85 2.63 9.68 3.49
N ILE A 86 3.79 9.24 3.99
CA ILE A 86 4.00 7.89 4.53
C ILE A 86 3.02 7.63 5.67
N GLN A 87 2.87 8.54 6.63
CA GLN A 87 1.92 8.37 7.74
C GLN A 87 0.48 8.25 7.24
N LYS A 88 0.05 9.11 6.31
CA LYS A 88 -1.28 9.05 5.70
C LYS A 88 -1.53 7.73 4.96
N LEU A 89 -0.57 7.29 4.15
CA LEU A 89 -0.67 6.02 3.42
C LEU A 89 -0.64 4.81 4.35
N THR A 90 0.17 4.87 5.41
CA THR A 90 0.21 3.83 6.45
C THR A 90 -1.15 3.71 7.14
N GLN A 91 -1.73 4.83 7.57
CA GLN A 91 -3.07 4.85 8.18
C GLN A 91 -4.14 4.35 7.20
N LYS A 92 -4.06 4.74 5.93
CA LYS A 92 -4.99 4.27 4.89
C LYS A 92 -4.88 2.76 4.67
N LEU A 93 -3.65 2.24 4.61
CA LEU A 93 -3.37 0.81 4.50
C LEU A 93 -3.88 0.05 5.74
N GLU A 94 -3.65 0.60 6.93
CA GLU A 94 -4.10 0.02 8.19
C GLU A 94 -5.64 0.02 8.29
N GLN A 95 -6.31 1.09 7.86
CA GLN A 95 -7.77 1.11 7.73
C GLN A 95 -8.27 0.03 6.77
N MET A 96 -7.66 -0.12 5.59
CA MET A 96 -8.00 -1.18 4.62
C MET A 96 -7.77 -2.59 5.17
N LEU A 97 -6.79 -2.78 6.06
CA LEU A 97 -6.51 -4.05 6.72
C LEU A 97 -7.44 -4.30 7.92
N SER A 98 -7.80 -3.27 8.67
CA SER A 98 -8.69 -3.34 9.84
C SER A 98 -10.15 -3.62 9.46
N GLY A 99 -10.62 -3.07 8.33
CA GLY A 99 -11.95 -3.37 7.78
C GLY A 99 -12.14 -4.84 7.38
N ARG A 100 -11.05 -5.63 7.37
CA ARG A 100 -11.07 -7.09 7.11
C ARG A 100 -11.26 -7.93 8.38
N LYS A 101 -11.21 -7.33 9.58
CA LYS A 101 -11.33 -8.02 10.88
C LYS A 101 -12.73 -7.97 11.51
N SER A 102 -13.70 -7.30 10.89
CA SER A 102 -15.10 -7.24 11.36
C SER A 102 -16.01 -8.11 10.52
#